data_AF-K9N0Z8-F1
#
_entry.id   AF-K9N0Z8-F1
#
_cell.length_a   1.000
_cell.length_b   1.000
_cell.length_c   1.000
_cell.angle_alpha   90.00
_cell.angle_beta   90.00
_cell.angle_gamma   90.00
#
_symmetry.space_group_name_H-M   'P 1'
#
loop_
_entity.id
_entity.type
_entity.pdbx_description
1 polymer ?
#
loop_
_entity_poly.entity_id
_entity_poly.type
_entity_poly.pdbx_seq_one_letter_code
_entity_poly.pdbx_strand_id
1 'polypeptide(L)'
;SGDRIAILRAAAVPDGFDARFSATGRHYLYRIVNRRAPAALDKGKVWWVPKRLDAAAMHEAAKQLLGRHDFTTFRSTQCQANSPVRTLERLEVNRIGDVIEIRASARSFL
;
A
#
# COMPACT_ATOMS: atom_id res chain seq x y z
N SER A 1 -6.01 24.35 14.42
CA SER A 1 -6.07 23.14 15.25
C SER A 1 -5.98 21.95 14.31
N GLY A 2 -4.94 21.11 14.22
CA GLY A 2 -3.74 20.93 15.05
C GLY A 2 -3.46 19.44 15.27
N ASP A 3 -4.54 18.65 15.39
CA ASP A 3 -4.45 17.25 15.78
C ASP A 3 -4.18 16.35 14.58
N ARG A 4 -3.16 15.50 14.70
CA ARG A 4 -2.72 14.56 13.65
C ARG A 4 -3.31 13.16 13.82
N ILE A 5 -3.99 12.90 14.93
CA ILE A 5 -4.53 11.60 15.31
C ILE A 5 -5.94 11.81 15.88
N ALA A 6 -6.89 11.00 15.44
CA ALA A 6 -8.25 10.98 15.96
C ALA A 6 -8.78 9.54 16.03
N ILE A 7 -9.58 9.23 17.05
CA ILE A 7 -10.28 7.94 17.15
C ILE A 7 -11.56 8.04 16.32
N LEU A 8 -11.66 7.23 15.27
CA LEU A 8 -12.84 7.21 14.41
C LEU A 8 -13.97 6.35 14.99
N ARG A 9 -13.61 5.27 15.70
CA ARG A 9 -14.56 4.32 16.30
C ARG A 9 -13.89 3.54 17.43
N ALA A 10 -14.69 3.16 18.43
CA ALA A 10 -14.32 2.20 19.46
C ALA A 10 -15.44 1.14 19.58
N ALA A 11 -15.09 -0.08 19.96
CA ALA A 11 -16.02 -1.17 20.20
C ALA A 11 -15.48 -2.11 21.28
N ALA A 12 -16.36 -2.68 22.10
CA ALA A 12 -16.00 -3.79 22.97
C ALA A 12 -15.74 -5.04 22.15
N VAL A 13 -14.77 -5.86 22.58
CA VAL A 13 -14.34 -7.09 21.92
C VAL A 13 -14.22 -8.22 22.95
N PRO A 14 -14.32 -9.49 22.56
CA PRO A 14 -14.06 -10.62 23.46
C PRO A 14 -12.62 -10.62 23.98
N ASP A 15 -12.39 -11.20 25.17
CA ASP A 15 -11.07 -11.24 25.82
C ASP A 15 -9.96 -11.88 24.98
N GLY A 16 -10.31 -12.78 24.06
CA GLY A 16 -9.35 -13.44 23.16
C GLY A 16 -9.01 -12.65 21.89
N PHE A 17 -9.53 -11.44 21.69
CA PHE A 17 -9.25 -10.64 20.50
C PHE A 17 -7.86 -10.00 20.55
N ASP A 18 -7.12 -10.12 19.44
CA ASP A 18 -5.86 -9.40 19.23
C ASP A 18 -5.89 -8.67 17.89
N ALA A 19 -5.76 -7.34 17.91
CA ALA A 19 -5.86 -6.51 16.70
C ALA A 19 -4.84 -6.88 15.59
N ARG A 20 -3.69 -7.46 15.96
CA ARG A 20 -2.66 -7.87 15.02
C ARG A 20 -2.90 -9.28 14.50
N PHE A 21 -3.17 -10.24 15.38
CA PHE A 21 -3.28 -11.66 15.04
C PHE A 21 -4.68 -12.06 14.54
N SER A 22 -5.74 -11.39 15.01
CA SER A 22 -7.11 -11.60 14.51
C SER A 22 -7.35 -10.95 13.14
N ALA A 23 -6.47 -10.05 12.67
CA ALA A 23 -6.60 -9.39 11.38
C ALA A 23 -6.37 -10.37 10.21
N THR A 24 -7.35 -10.47 9.31
CA THR A 24 -7.33 -11.39 8.16
C THR A 24 -6.63 -10.82 6.92
N GLY A 25 -6.46 -9.49 6.87
CA GLY A 25 -5.88 -8.78 5.74
C GLY A 25 -5.43 -7.38 6.11
N ARG A 26 -4.50 -6.82 5.32
CA ARG A 26 -4.18 -5.40 5.30
C ARG A 26 -4.33 -4.90 3.87
N HIS A 27 -4.80 -3.66 3.75
CA HIS A 27 -5.03 -3.01 2.47
C HIS A 27 -4.30 -1.67 2.45
N TYR A 28 -3.54 -1.43 1.39
CA TYR A 28 -2.79 -0.19 1.21
C TYR A 28 -3.19 0.49 -0.10
N LEU A 29 -3.21 1.82 -0.05
CA LEU A 29 -3.30 2.68 -1.23
C LEU A 29 -2.07 3.57 -1.25
N TYR A 30 -1.27 3.44 -2.30
CA TYR A 30 -0.19 4.36 -2.60
C TYR A 30 -0.62 5.32 -3.72
N ARG A 31 -0.38 6.62 -3.55
CA ARG A 31 -0.80 7.65 -4.51
C ARG A 31 0.41 8.38 -5.07
N ILE A 32 0.53 8.36 -6.40
CA ILE A 32 1.54 9.11 -7.15
C ILE A 32 0.84 10.24 -7.90
N VAL A 33 1.18 11.48 -7.61
CA VAL A 33 0.80 12.63 -8.46
C VAL A 33 1.81 12.72 -9.60
N ASN A 34 1.36 12.36 -10.80
CA ASN A 34 2.18 12.20 -11.99
C ASN A 34 1.92 13.30 -13.03
N ARG A 35 2.33 14.53 -12.70
CA ARG A 35 2.25 15.72 -13.55
C ARG A 35 3.43 16.67 -13.29
N ARG A 36 3.70 17.57 -14.24
CA ARG A 36 4.83 18.52 -14.14
C ARG A 36 4.74 19.45 -12.94
N ALA A 37 3.55 20.01 -12.68
CA ALA A 37 3.37 20.93 -11.57
C ALA A 37 3.39 20.17 -10.21
N PRO A 38 3.95 20.75 -9.14
CA PRO A 38 4.03 20.08 -7.83
C PRO A 38 2.66 19.83 -7.18
N ALA A 39 2.61 18.83 -6.28
CA ALA A 39 1.45 18.52 -5.45
C ALA A 39 1.33 19.44 -4.22
N ALA A 40 1.14 20.75 -4.44
CA ALA A 40 1.20 21.76 -3.36
C ALA A 40 0.27 21.46 -2.18
N LEU A 41 -1.01 21.14 -2.44
CA LEU A 41 -2.01 20.85 -1.40
C LEU A 41 -1.81 19.49 -0.72
N ASP A 42 -1.25 18.52 -1.44
CA ASP A 42 -1.05 17.15 -0.98
C ASP A 42 0.40 16.88 -0.54
N LYS A 43 1.18 17.94 -0.29
CA LYS A 43 2.59 17.82 0.12
C LYS A 43 2.68 16.96 1.39
N GLY A 44 3.53 15.93 1.34
CA GLY A 44 3.70 14.96 2.43
C GLY A 44 2.63 13.86 2.50
N LYS A 45 1.64 13.86 1.60
CA LYS A 45 0.56 12.84 1.53
C LYS A 45 0.64 11.96 0.28
N VAL A 46 1.38 12.41 -0.74
CA VAL A 46 1.54 11.72 -2.03
C VAL A 46 2.99 11.74 -2.48
N TRP A 47 3.37 10.80 -3.34
CA TRP A 47 4.63 10.89 -4.06
C TRP A 47 4.43 11.72 -5.33
N TRP A 48 5.19 12.80 -5.48
CA TRP A 48 5.16 13.60 -6.70
C TRP A 48 6.25 13.12 -7.67
N VAL A 49 5.85 12.78 -8.90
CA VAL A 49 6.75 12.35 -9.96
C VAL A 49 6.45 13.16 -11.22
N PRO A 50 7.32 14.12 -11.62
CA PRO A 50 7.05 14.99 -12.76
C PRO A 50 7.18 14.30 -14.12
N LYS A 51 8.02 13.25 -14.22
CA LYS A 51 8.18 12.46 -15.44
C LYS A 51 6.95 11.57 -15.64
N ARG A 52 6.30 11.67 -16.80
CA ARG A 52 5.13 10.85 -17.13
C ARG A 52 5.47 9.36 -17.00
N LEU A 53 4.64 8.64 -16.27
CA LEU A 53 4.72 7.20 -16.07
C LEU A 53 3.64 6.49 -16.90
N ASP A 54 3.97 5.32 -17.43
CA ASP A 54 3.01 4.45 -18.10
C ASP A 54 2.32 3.56 -17.07
N ALA A 55 1.10 3.96 -16.67
CA ALA A 55 0.33 3.22 -15.68
C ALA A 55 -0.15 1.85 -16.18
N ALA A 56 -0.34 1.69 -17.50
CA ALA A 56 -0.76 0.41 -18.07
C ALA A 56 0.40 -0.59 -18.03
N ALA A 57 1.60 -0.16 -18.43
CA ALA A 57 2.80 -1.00 -18.31
C ALA A 57 3.10 -1.37 -16.84
N MET A 58 2.93 -0.42 -15.91
CA MET A 58 3.03 -0.69 -14.47
C MET A 58 2.00 -1.73 -14.00
N HIS A 59 0.76 -1.66 -14.50
CA HIS A 59 -0.28 -2.62 -14.16
C HIS A 59 0.03 -4.03 -14.69
N GLU A 60 0.49 -4.14 -15.93
CA GLU A 60 0.88 -5.45 -16.49
C GLU A 60 2.05 -6.07 -15.71
N ALA A 61 3.05 -5.28 -15.32
CA ALA A 61 4.13 -5.76 -14.47
C ALA A 61 3.64 -6.20 -13.08
N ALA A 62 2.70 -5.45 -12.49
CA ALA A 62 2.12 -5.76 -11.19
C ALA A 62 1.42 -7.13 -11.14
N LYS A 63 0.79 -7.56 -12.24
CA LYS A 63 0.10 -8.86 -12.30
C LYS A 63 1.03 -10.04 -12.01
N GLN A 64 2.32 -9.93 -12.34
CA GLN A 64 3.29 -10.99 -12.09
C GLN A 64 3.58 -11.23 -10.61
N LEU A 65 3.25 -10.26 -9.75
CA LEU A 65 3.46 -10.35 -8.31
C LEU A 65 2.24 -10.90 -7.56
N LEU A 66 1.13 -11.16 -8.24
CA LEU A 66 -0.07 -11.75 -7.64
C LEU A 66 0.16 -13.21 -7.27
N GLY A 67 -0.45 -13.66 -6.17
CA GLY A 67 -0.29 -15.01 -5.67
C GLY A 67 0.87 -15.17 -4.69
N ARG A 68 1.37 -16.39 -4.52
CA ARG A 68 2.34 -16.76 -3.50
C ARG A 68 3.77 -16.74 -4.07
N HIS A 69 4.61 -15.85 -3.55
CA HIS A 69 5.99 -15.65 -4.01
C HIS A 69 6.96 -15.47 -2.85
N ASP A 70 8.24 -15.66 -3.13
CA ASP A 70 9.32 -15.17 -2.28
C ASP A 70 9.56 -13.68 -2.57
N PHE A 71 9.27 -12.81 -1.60
CA PHE A 71 9.41 -11.37 -1.72
C PHE A 71 10.74 -10.83 -1.14
N THR A 72 11.79 -11.66 -1.06
CA THR A 72 13.11 -11.25 -0.52
C THR A 72 13.65 -9.97 -1.19
N THR A 73 13.49 -9.81 -2.50
CA THR A 73 13.95 -8.60 -3.22
C THR A 73 13.19 -7.33 -2.82
N PHE A 74 11.99 -7.46 -2.27
CA PHE A 74 11.15 -6.34 -1.83
C PHE A 74 11.23 -6.11 -0.31
N ARG A 75 12.04 -6.90 0.39
CA ARG A 75 12.16 -6.88 1.84
C ARG A 75 13.10 -5.77 2.30
N SER A 76 12.70 -5.01 3.32
CA SER A 76 13.60 -4.09 4.02
C SER A 76 14.69 -4.86 4.78
N THR A 77 15.91 -4.33 4.83
CA THR A 77 17.02 -4.91 5.61
C THR A 77 16.71 -5.00 7.12
N GLN A 78 15.76 -4.20 7.61
CA GLN A 78 15.34 -4.19 9.01
C GLN A 78 14.14 -5.12 9.29
N CYS A 79 13.61 -5.80 8.27
CA CYS A 79 12.43 -6.65 8.41
C CYS A 79 12.72 -7.85 9.32
N GLN A 80 11.92 -8.01 10.38
CA GLN A 80 12.03 -9.08 11.39
C GLN A 80 11.15 -10.31 11.08
N ALA A 81 10.54 -10.40 9.89
CA ALA A 81 9.69 -11.53 9.55
C ALA A 81 10.51 -12.82 9.35
N ASN A 82 10.07 -13.93 9.94
CA ASN A 82 10.79 -15.20 9.84
C ASN A 82 10.82 -15.80 8.42
N SER A 83 9.89 -15.40 7.55
CA SER A 83 9.83 -15.87 6.16
C SER A 83 9.55 -14.70 5.21
N PRO A 84 10.23 -14.61 4.05
CA PRO A 84 9.94 -13.65 2.99
C PRO A 84 8.77 -14.09 2.10
N VAL A 85 8.23 -15.29 2.27
CA VAL A 85 7.15 -15.80 1.43
C VAL A 85 5.84 -15.12 1.83
N ARG A 86 5.17 -14.46 0.88
CA ARG A 86 3.86 -13.83 1.07
C ARG A 86 2.92 -14.18 -0.06
N THR A 87 1.64 -13.98 0.19
CA THR A 87 0.59 -14.09 -0.83
C THR A 87 -0.04 -12.73 -1.02
N LEU A 88 0.05 -12.20 -2.24
CA LEU A 88 -0.56 -10.95 -2.62
C LEU A 88 -1.90 -11.24 -3.30
N GLU A 89 -3.00 -10.85 -2.66
CA GLU A 89 -4.36 -11.09 -3.15
C GLU A 89 -4.78 -10.03 -4.17
N ARG A 90 -4.26 -8.80 -4.04
CA ARG A 90 -4.54 -7.69 -4.95
C ARG A 90 -3.29 -6.85 -5.17
N LEU A 91 -3.04 -6.49 -6.41
CA LEU A 91 -2.09 -5.45 -6.81
C LEU A 91 -2.58 -4.79 -8.11
N GLU A 92 -3.24 -3.65 -7.97
CA GLU A 92 -3.82 -2.93 -9.09
C GLU A 92 -3.15 -1.56 -9.23
N VAL A 93 -2.94 -1.14 -10.47
CA VAL A 93 -2.38 0.17 -10.80
C VAL A 93 -3.35 0.87 -11.74
N ASN A 94 -3.93 1.98 -11.29
CA ASN A 94 -4.96 2.70 -12.02
C ASN A 94 -4.60 4.17 -12.14
N ARG A 95 -4.78 4.75 -13.34
CA ARG A 95 -4.65 6.20 -13.55
C ARG A 95 -6.01 6.87 -13.43
N ILE A 96 -6.08 7.90 -12.59
CA ILE A 96 -7.25 8.77 -12.40
C ILE A 96 -6.78 10.21 -12.62
N GLY A 97 -6.94 10.70 -13.86
CA GLY A 97 -6.36 11.97 -14.30
C GLY A 97 -4.82 11.98 -14.13
N ASP A 98 -4.34 12.93 -13.33
CA ASP A 98 -2.91 13.07 -13.02
C ASP A 98 -2.43 12.18 -11.87
N VAL A 99 -3.32 11.40 -11.24
CA VAL A 99 -2.95 10.51 -10.12
C VAL A 99 -2.84 9.07 -10.61
N ILE A 100 -1.80 8.38 -10.18
CA ILE A 100 -1.70 6.92 -10.27
C ILE A 100 -1.94 6.35 -8.87
N GLU A 101 -2.93 5.50 -8.74
CA GLU A 101 -3.25 4.75 -7.53
C GLU A 101 -2.70 3.34 -7.64
N ILE A 102 -1.96 2.90 -6.63
CA ILE A 102 -1.52 1.51 -6.47
C ILE A 102 -2.24 0.93 -5.26
N ARG A 103 -3.08 -0.08 -5.48
CA ARG A 103 -3.86 -0.74 -4.44
C ARG A 103 -3.30 -2.13 -4.19
N ALA A 104 -2.86 -2.38 -2.97
CA ALA A 104 -2.31 -3.67 -2.56
C ALA A 104 -3.16 -4.30 -1.46
N SER A 105 -3.36 -5.61 -1.50
CA SER A 105 -4.04 -6.37 -0.44
C SER A 105 -3.35 -7.70 -0.21
N ALA A 106 -3.03 -7.98 1.04
CA ALA A 106 -2.44 -9.24 1.48
C ALA A 106 -2.81 -9.50 2.94
N ARG A 107 -2.82 -10.77 3.36
CA ARG A 107 -2.83 -11.14 4.78
C ARG A 107 -1.77 -10.40 5.60
N SER A 108 -0.56 -10.29 5.07
CA SER A 108 0.56 -9.58 5.70
C SER A 108 1.61 -9.14 4.67
N PHE A 109 2.43 -8.16 5.06
CA PHE A 109 3.56 -7.65 4.27
C PHE A 109 4.87 -7.90 5.05
N LEU A 110 6.02 -7.62 4.42
CA LEU A 110 7.35 -7.78 5.01
C LEU A 110 7.84 -6.48 5.65
#